data_AF-A0A806U442-F1
#
_entry.id   AF-A0A806U442-F1
#
_cell.length_a   1.000
_cell.length_b   1.000
_cell.length_c   1.000
_cell.angle_alpha   90.00
_cell.angle_beta   90.00
_cell.angle_gamma   90.00
#
_symmetry.space_group_name_H-M   'P 1'
#
loop_
_entity.id
_entity.type
_entity.pdbx_description
1 polymer ?
#
loop_
_entity_poly.entity_id
_entity_poly.type
_entity_poly.pdbx_seq_one_letter_code
_entity_poly.pdbx_strand_id
1 'polypeptide(L)' 'MFILVRNSLILAIGFYLSAIFLPEVLHINETVSKYLMVILAGLLILRSRNKWWFNMVSVILGLVIFLIFLEMTLL' A
#
# COMPACT_ATOMS: atom_id res chain seq x y z
N MET A 1 -1.38 13.68 13.29
CA MET A 1 -0.18 13.58 12.43
C MET A 1 0.44 12.18 12.47
N PHE A 2 0.79 11.63 13.64
CA PHE A 2 1.39 10.29 13.78
C PHE A 2 0.58 9.15 13.11
N ILE A 3 -0.75 9.14 13.29
CA ILE A 3 -1.62 8.08 12.73
C ILE A 3 -1.60 8.08 11.20
N LEU A 4 -1.52 9.25 10.57
CA LEU A 4 -1.48 9.40 9.12
C LEU A 4 -0.18 8.84 8.57
N VAL A 5 0.97 9.26 9.13
CA VAL A 5 2.29 8.74 8.73
C VAL A 5 2.36 7.23 8.93
N ARG A 6 1.93 6.72 10.09
CA ARG A 6 1.92 5.28 10.38
C ARG A 6 1.09 4.51 9.34
N ASN A 7 -0.12 4.97 9.04
CA ASN A 7 -1.00 4.29 8.09
C ASN A 7 -0.43 4.33 6.66
N SER A 8 0.17 5.44 6.26
CA SER A 8 0.86 5.57 4.96
C SER A 8 2.04 4.60 4.83
N LEU A 9 2.86 4.46 5.88
CA LEU A 9 3.98 3.51 5.88
C LEU A 9 3.51 2.06 5.82
N ILE A 10 2.46 1.70 6.57
CA ILE A 10 1.86 0.37 6.51
C ILE A 10 1.36 0.06 5.08
N LEU A 11 0.74 1.05 4.42
CA LEU A 11 0.28 0.89 3.03
C LEU A 11 1.44 0.77 2.05
N ALA A 12 2.48 1.58 2.19
CA ALA A 12 3.66 1.49 1.34
C ALA A 12 4.31 0.09 1.43
N ILE A 13 4.45 -0.45 2.64
CA ILE A 13 4.95 -1.82 2.83
C ILE A 13 3.99 -2.86 2.23
N GLY A 14 2.68 -2.71 2.46
CA GLY A 14 1.68 -3.60 1.87
C GLY A 14 1.67 -3.58 0.33
N PHE A 15 1.85 -2.41 -0.27
CA PHE A 15 1.97 -2.22 -1.71
C PHE A 15 3.26 -2.84 -2.24
N TYR A 16 4.40 -2.64 -1.59
CA TYR A 16 5.64 -3.31 -1.95
C TYR A 16 5.50 -4.85 -1.91
N LEU A 17 4.93 -5.37 -0.82
CA LEU A 17 4.75 -6.80 -0.66
C LEU A 17 3.83 -7.38 -1.74
N SER A 18 2.74 -6.68 -2.08
CA SER A 18 1.79 -7.14 -3.09
C SER A 18 2.27 -6.95 -4.52
N ALA A 19 2.90 -5.82 -4.85
CA ALA A 19 3.29 -5.54 -6.22
C ALA A 19 4.59 -6.25 -6.64
N ILE A 20 5.52 -6.49 -5.71
CA ILE A 20 6.88 -6.98 -6.00
C ILE A 20 7.12 -8.31 -5.30
N PHE A 21 7.11 -8.32 -3.96
CA PHE A 21 7.57 -9.50 -3.20
C PHE A 21 6.74 -10.76 -3.47
N LEU A 22 5.40 -10.64 -3.42
CA LEU A 22 4.47 -11.75 -3.65
C LEU A 22 4.63 -12.36 -5.05
N PRO A 23 4.60 -11.58 -6.16
CA PRO A 23 4.78 -12.14 -7.48
C PRO A 23 6.22 -12.58 -7.78
N GLU A 24 7.23 -11.80 -7.42
CA GLU A 24 8.61 -12.07 -7.84
C GLU A 24 9.31 -13.10 -6.95
N VAL A 25 9.11 -13.04 -5.63
CA VAL A 25 9.83 -13.89 -4.66
C VAL A 25 9.02 -15.14 -4.32
N LEU A 26 7.70 -14.99 -4.15
CA LEU A 26 6.82 -16.10 -3.77
C LEU A 26 6.11 -16.75 -4.97
N HIS A 27 6.33 -16.26 -6.19
CA HIS A 27 5.72 -16.74 -7.43
C HIS A 27 4.19 -16.80 -7.38
N ILE A 28 3.57 -15.91 -6.61
CA ILE A 28 2.11 -15.78 -6.57
C ILE A 28 1.64 -15.09 -7.85
N ASN A 29 0.52 -15.56 -8.39
CA ASN A 29 -0.06 -15.00 -9.60
C ASN A 29 -0.24 -13.48 -9.50
N GLU A 30 0.28 -12.73 -10.49
CA GLU A 30 0.25 -11.27 -10.50
C GLU A 30 -1.16 -10.69 -10.34
N THR A 31 -2.17 -11.32 -10.94
CA THR A 31 -3.56 -10.86 -10.85
C THR A 31 -4.06 -10.98 -9.42
N VAL A 32 -3.77 -12.09 -8.74
CA VAL A 32 -4.12 -12.31 -7.33
C VAL A 32 -3.40 -11.30 -6.44
N SER A 33 -2.12 -11.06 -6.69
CA SER A 33 -1.31 -10.10 -5.95
C SER A 33 -1.84 -8.66 -6.09
N LYS A 34 -2.27 -8.26 -7.30
CA LYS A 34 -2.92 -6.96 -7.55
C LYS A 34 -4.25 -6.82 -6.80
N TYR A 35 -5.06 -7.88 -6.73
CA TYR A 35 -6.27 -7.86 -5.89
C TYR A 35 -5.93 -7.66 -4.42
N LEU A 36 -4.87 -8.31 -3.92
CA LEU A 36 -4.42 -8.16 -2.54
C LEU A 36 -4.06 -6.71 -2.19
N MET A 37 -3.39 -6.01 -3.12
CA MET A 37 -3.04 -4.59 -3.01
C MET A 37 -4.28 -3.72 -2.80
N VAL A 38 -5.32 -3.93 -3.61
CA VAL A 38 -6.59 -3.19 -3.52
C VAL A 38 -7.33 -3.51 -2.23
N ILE A 39 -7.37 -4.78 -1.84
CA ILE A 39 -8.02 -5.23 -0.60
C ILE A 39 -7.34 -4.61 0.63
N LEU A 40 -6.00 -4.55 0.66
CA LEU A 40 -5.25 -3.91 1.74
C LEU A 40 -5.63 -2.42 1.91
N ALA A 41 -5.68 -1.67 0.81
CA ALA A 41 -6.11 -0.27 0.84
C ALA A 41 -7.57 -0.14 1.30
N GLY A 42 -8.47 -0.97 0.76
CA GLY A 42 -9.89 -0.96 1.11
C GLY A 42 -10.14 -1.28 2.58
N LEU A 43 -9.48 -2.30 3.14
CA LEU A 43 -9.61 -2.68 4.55
C LEU A 43 -9.16 -1.57 5.50
N LEU A 44 -8.11 -0.83 5.14
CA LEU A 44 -7.64 0.30 5.96
C LEU A 44 -8.63 1.47 5.97
N ILE A 45 -9.32 1.70 4.86
CA ILE A 45 -10.40 2.70 4.78
C ILE A 45 -11.60 2.24 5.62
N LEU A 46 -12.04 0.99 5.46
CA LEU A 46 -13.24 0.45 6.10
C LEU A 46 -13.09 0.24 7.62
N ARG A 47 -11.91 -0.19 8.09
CA ARG A 47 -11.65 -0.47 9.51
C ARG A 47 -11.45 0.79 10.35
N SER A 48 -11.09 1.91 9.72
CA SER A 48 -10.64 3.10 10.43
C SER A 48 -11.81 3.90 11.01
N ARG A 49 -11.72 4.21 12.32
CA ARG A 49 -12.64 5.14 12.99
C ARG A 49 -12.31 6.62 12.75
N ASN A 50 -11.26 6.91 11.98
CA ASN A 50 -10.90 8.29 11.63
C ASN A 50 -11.83 8.82 10.54
N LYS A 51 -11.84 10.15 10.37
CA LYS A 51 -12.50 10.79 9.23
C LYS A 51 -12.01 10.15 7.93
N TRP A 52 -12.93 9.76 7.06
CA TRP A 52 -12.63 9.10 5.77
C TRP A 52 -11.56 9.81 4.95
N TRP A 53 -11.56 11.15 4.91
CA TRP A 53 -10.53 11.96 4.26
C TRP A 53 -9.11 11.69 4.79
N PHE A 54 -8.93 11.44 6.10
CA PHE A 54 -7.62 11.10 6.65
C PHE A 54 -7.09 9.76 6.11
N ASN A 55 -7.99 8.80 5.89
CA ASN A 55 -7.63 7.50 5.32
C ASN A 55 -7.28 7.65 3.84
N MET A 56 -8.06 8.45 3.09
CA MET A 56 -7.76 8.77 1.68
C MET A 56 -6.38 9.40 1.52
N VAL A 57 -6.04 10.41 2.34
CA VAL A 57 -4.71 11.03 2.32
C VAL A 57 -3.63 10.01 2.69
N SER A 58 -3.91 9.11 3.65
CA SER A 58 -2.95 8.08 4.04
C SER A 58 -2.66 7.11 2.88
N VAL A 59 -3.69 6.73 2.12
CA VAL A 59 -3.57 5.86 0.93
C VAL A 59 -2.76 6.53 -0.17
N ILE A 60 -3.06 7.79 -0.48
CA ILE A 60 -2.32 8.57 -1.49
C ILE A 60 -0.85 8.65 -1.10
N LEU A 61 -0.55 9.00 0.15
CA LEU A 61 0.84 9.07 0.63
C LEU A 61 1.55 7.71 0.60
N GLY A 62 0.87 6.63 0.96
CA GLY A 62 1.43 5.28 0.85
C GLY A 62 1.75 4.90 -0.59
N LEU A 63 0.89 5.28 -1.54
CA LEU A 63 1.10 5.10 -2.97
C LEU A 63 2.30 5.92 -3.48
N VAL A 64 2.41 7.19 -3.09
CA VAL A 64 3.54 8.05 -3.47
C VAL A 64 4.86 7.48 -2.95
N ILE A 65 4.91 7.07 -1.67
CA ILE A 65 6.11 6.45 -1.09
C ILE A 65 6.49 5.18 -1.85
N PHE A 66 5.50 4.33 -2.16
CA PHE A 66 5.72 3.11 -2.94
C PHE A 66 6.27 3.41 -4.34
N LEU A 67 5.72 4.40 -5.05
CA LEU A 67 6.18 4.77 -6.38
C LEU A 67 7.62 5.32 -6.37
N ILE A 68 7.96 6.17 -5.39
CA ILE A 68 9.33 6.66 -5.21
C ILE A 68 10.29 5.49 -4.99
N PHE A 69 9.90 4.53 -4.15
CA PHE A 69 10.74 3.35 -3.89
C PHE A 69 10.92 2.48 -5.14
N LEU A 70 9.84 2.29 -5.91
CA LEU A 70 9.86 1.53 -7.16
C LEU A 70 10.77 2.20 -8.20
N GLU A 71 10.68 3.53 -8.36
CA GLU A 71 11.56 4.30 -9.23
C GLU A 71 13.04 4.15 -8.83
N MET A 72 13.36 4.25 -7.54
CA MET A 72 14.73 4.08 -7.05
C MET A 72 15.26 2.64 -7.15
N THR A 73 14.40 1.64 -7.27
CA THR A 73 14.82 0.22 -7.39
C THR A 73 15.02 -0.19 -8.84
N LEU A 74 14.35 0.48 -9.79
CA LEU A 74 14.39 0.17 -11.22
C LEU A 74 15.43 1.00 -12.00
N LEU A 75 15.98 2.06 -11.41
CA LEU A 75 17.10 2.88 -11.92
C LEU A 75 18.44 2.37 -11.40
#